data_AF-A0A7S3MCV8-F1
#
_entry.id   AF-A0A7S3MCV8-F1
#
_cell.length_a   1.000
_cell.length_b   1.000
_cell.length_c   1.000
_cell.angle_alpha   90.00
_cell.angle_beta   90.00
_cell.angle_gamma   90.00
#
_symmetry.space_group_name_H-M   'P 1'
#
loop_
_entity.id
_entity.type
_entity.pdbx_description
1 polymer ?
#
loop_
_entity_poly.entity_id
_entity_poly.type
_entity_poly.pdbx_seq_one_letter_code
_entity_poly.pdbx_strand_id
1 'polypeptide(L)'
;GQPLCLLMAQNPHVSELCVFDLTIAMVPAEGVATDLSHLEKKSKVKGYALDKDELPRDKLGECLTGCHLVLVPAGLPRKPGMTRSDLLGVNAGIAKNIVEACAKFCPDAIL
;
A
#
# COMPACT_ATOMS: atom_id res chain seq x y z
N GLY A 1 -6.31 -4.99 -2.57
CA GLY A 1 -5.00 -5.25 -1.94
C GLY A 1 -4.86 -6.65 -1.39
N GLN A 2 -5.77 -7.11 -0.54
CA GLN A 2 -5.57 -8.31 0.28
C GLN A 2 -5.15 -9.60 -0.45
N PRO A 3 -5.79 -10.03 -1.57
CA PRO A 3 -5.33 -11.22 -2.28
C PRO A 3 -3.91 -11.08 -2.86
N LEU A 4 -3.55 -9.87 -3.30
CA LEU A 4 -2.19 -9.56 -3.75
C LEU A 4 -1.19 -9.67 -2.59
N CYS A 5 -1.54 -9.17 -1.41
CA CYS A 5 -0.72 -9.30 -0.21
C CYS A 5 -0.50 -10.77 0.17
N LEU A 6 -1.55 -11.61 0.06
CA LEU A 6 -1.43 -13.06 0.29
C LEU A 6 -0.43 -13.72 -0.65
N LEU A 7 -0.53 -13.44 -1.96
CA LEU A 7 0.40 -13.99 -2.96
C LEU A 7 1.84 -13.51 -2.72
N MET A 8 2.03 -12.24 -2.34
CA MET A 8 3.34 -11.70 -2.00
C MET A 8 3.91 -12.31 -0.72
N ALA A 9 3.09 -12.55 0.31
CA ALA A 9 3.53 -13.18 1.56
C ALA A 9 4.00 -14.63 1.35
N GLN A 10 3.41 -15.34 0.38
CA GLN A 10 3.77 -16.72 0.03
C GLN A 10 4.96 -16.82 -0.92
N ASN A 11 5.36 -15.72 -1.56
CA ASN A 11 6.47 -15.74 -2.52
C ASN A 11 7.81 -15.89 -1.77
N PRO A 12 8.61 -16.94 -2.05
CA PRO A 12 9.87 -17.19 -1.33
C PRO A 12 10.96 -16.13 -1.57
N HIS A 13 10.80 -15.28 -2.59
CA HIS A 13 11.72 -14.17 -2.88
C HIS A 13 11.39 -12.90 -2.10
N VAL A 14 10.29 -12.88 -1.35
CA VAL A 14 9.87 -11.74 -0.53
C VAL A 14 10.30 -11.98 0.91
N SER A 15 11.30 -11.23 1.38
CA SER A 15 11.80 -11.32 2.76
C SER A 15 10.99 -10.49 3.75
N GLU A 16 10.41 -9.37 3.29
CA GLU A 16 9.57 -8.48 4.09
C GLU A 16 8.44 -7.92 3.21
N LEU A 17 7.23 -7.93 3.75
CA LEU A 17 6.02 -7.39 3.15
C LEU A 17 5.44 -6.30 4.06
N CYS A 18 5.47 -5.06 3.57
CA CYS A 18 4.79 -3.93 4.20
C CYS A 18 3.40 -3.77 3.58
N VAL A 19 2.35 -3.85 4.39
CA VAL A 19 0.97 -3.62 3.99
C VAL A 19 0.57 -2.22 4.45
N PHE A 20 0.20 -1.36 3.52
CA PHE A 20 -0.24 0.01 3.79
C PHE A 20 -1.68 0.23 3.32
N ASP A 21 -2.50 0.86 4.15
CA ASP A 21 -3.82 1.39 3.76
C ASP A 21 -4.21 2.60 4.62
N LEU A 22 -5.33 3.26 4.32
CA LEU A 22 -5.86 4.32 5.16
C LEU A 22 -6.53 3.76 6.42
N THR A 23 -6.53 4.53 7.52
CA THR A 23 -7.21 4.15 8.78
C THR A 23 -8.72 3.95 8.61
N ILE A 24 -9.32 4.57 7.59
CA ILE A 24 -10.74 4.43 7.25
C ILE A 24 -11.05 3.17 6.42
N ALA A 25 -10.06 2.35 6.09
CA ALA A 25 -10.28 1.11 5.36
C ALA A 25 -11.15 0.14 6.19
N MET A 26 -12.06 -0.57 5.50
CA MET A 26 -12.97 -1.52 6.15
C MET A 26 -12.22 -2.62 6.92
N VAL A 27 -11.04 -3.02 6.42
CA VAL A 27 -10.14 -3.94 7.10
C VAL A 27 -8.83 -3.20 7.34
N PRO A 28 -8.43 -2.99 8.61
CA PRO A 28 -7.18 -2.32 8.94
C PRO A 28 -5.95 -3.06 8.40
N ALA A 29 -4.95 -2.32 7.92
CA ALA A 29 -3.71 -2.89 7.41
C ALA A 29 -2.98 -3.77 8.44
N GLU A 30 -3.03 -3.39 9.73
CA GLU A 30 -2.50 -4.18 10.84
C GLU A 30 -3.21 -5.54 10.98
N GLY A 31 -4.54 -5.57 10.79
CA GLY A 31 -5.32 -6.81 10.81
C GLY A 31 -4.91 -7.73 9.66
N VAL A 32 -4.75 -7.18 8.44
CA VAL A 32 -4.25 -7.92 7.28
C VAL A 32 -2.84 -8.46 7.53
N ALA A 33 -1.95 -7.63 8.07
CA ALA A 33 -0.58 -8.03 8.38
C ALA A 33 -0.54 -9.14 9.44
N THR A 34 -1.37 -9.05 10.47
CA THR A 34 -1.50 -10.06 11.53
C THR A 34 -1.97 -11.39 10.96
N ASP A 35 -3.01 -11.38 10.13
CA ASP A 35 -3.54 -12.60 9.49
C ASP A 35 -2.47 -13.27 8.61
N LEU A 36 -1.79 -12.50 7.76
CA LEU A 36 -0.69 -13.00 6.93
C LEU A 36 0.54 -13.43 7.74
N SER A 37 0.73 -12.91 8.96
CA SER A 37 1.85 -13.29 9.82
C SER A 37 1.75 -14.75 10.29
N HIS A 38 0.53 -15.30 10.38
CA HIS A 38 0.27 -16.69 10.78
C HIS A 38 0.61 -17.74 9.72
N LEU A 39 0.86 -17.32 8.48
CA LEU A 39 1.31 -18.22 7.42
C LEU A 39 2.69 -18.82 7.77
N GLU A 40 2.87 -20.11 7.50
CA GLU A 40 4.16 -20.80 7.63
C GLU A 40 5.11 -20.39 6.49
N LYS A 41 5.66 -19.18 6.58
CA LYS A 41 6.56 -18.57 5.60
C LYS A 41 7.75 -17.89 6.27
N LYS A 42 8.73 -17.50 5.47
CA LYS A 42 9.93 -16.77 5.94
C LYS A 42 9.76 -15.24 5.92
N SER A 43 8.84 -14.72 5.11
CA SER A 43 8.60 -13.29 4.98
C SER A 43 8.14 -12.64 6.29
N LYS A 44 8.71 -11.51 6.69
CA LYS A 44 8.16 -10.68 7.77
C LYS A 44 7.01 -9.86 7.23
N VAL A 45 5.92 -9.70 7.99
CA VAL A 45 4.78 -8.88 7.55
C VAL A 45 4.53 -7.78 8.55
N LYS A 46 4.38 -6.54 8.08
CA LYS A 46 4.10 -5.36 8.90
C LYS A 46 2.93 -4.58 8.31
N GLY A 47 2.06 -4.07 9.17
CA GLY A 47 0.94 -3.22 8.79
C GLY A 47 1.25 -1.75 9.10
N TYR A 48 0.89 -0.87 8.18
CA TYR A 48 1.03 0.57 8.30
C TYR A 48 -0.30 1.22 7.94
N ALA A 49 -0.70 2.23 8.70
CA ALA A 49 -1.91 2.99 8.42
C ALA A 49 -1.62 4.48 8.40
N LEU A 50 -2.38 5.21 7.59
CA LEU A 50 -2.29 6.66 7.47
C LEU A 50 -3.69 7.25 7.60
N ASP A 51 -3.82 8.36 8.32
CA ASP A 51 -5.08 9.09 8.32
C ASP A 51 -5.33 9.77 6.97
N LYS A 52 -6.59 9.87 6.57
CA LYS A 52 -6.99 10.40 5.24
C LYS A 52 -6.47 11.82 4.94
N ASP A 53 -6.18 12.59 5.98
CA ASP A 53 -5.76 14.00 5.91
C ASP A 53 -4.22 14.14 5.98
N GLU A 54 -3.51 13.05 6.26
CA GLU A 54 -2.05 13.01 6.23
C GLU A 54 -1.52 12.68 4.83
N LEU A 55 -0.30 13.12 4.53
CA LEU A 55 0.32 12.89 3.24
C LEU A 55 1.30 11.71 3.31
N PRO A 56 1.25 10.76 2.36
CA PRO A 56 2.17 9.63 2.30
C PRO A 56 3.65 10.02 2.37
N ARG A 57 4.04 11.10 1.69
CA ARG A 57 5.42 11.61 1.65
C ARG A 57 5.96 12.08 3.01
N ASP A 58 5.10 12.28 3.99
CA ASP A 58 5.50 12.79 5.32
C ASP A 58 5.49 11.67 6.38
N LYS A 59 4.81 10.55 6.11
CA LYS A 59 4.47 9.55 7.13
C LYS A 59 4.80 8.11 6.76
N LEU A 60 5.01 7.79 5.47
CA LEU A 60 5.35 6.43 5.03
C LEU A 60 6.84 6.09 5.04
N GLY A 61 7.68 6.90 5.70
CA GLY A 61 9.12 6.68 5.76
C GLY A 61 9.48 5.27 6.24
N GLU A 62 8.90 4.82 7.35
CA GLU A 62 9.17 3.47 7.90
C GLU A 62 8.62 2.35 7.01
N CYS A 63 7.51 2.57 6.32
CA CYS A 63 6.90 1.59 5.43
C CYS A 63 7.72 1.39 4.14
N LEU A 64 8.28 2.47 3.61
CA LEU A 64 8.89 2.51 2.28
C LEU A 64 10.41 2.36 2.31
N THR A 65 11.09 2.75 3.38
CA THR A 65 12.56 2.69 3.46
C THR A 65 13.06 1.26 3.23
N GLY A 66 13.91 1.08 2.21
CA GLY A 66 14.47 -0.24 1.85
C GLY A 66 13.54 -1.12 1.02
N CYS A 67 12.36 -0.63 0.59
CA CYS A 67 11.53 -1.34 -0.38
C CYS A 67 12.21 -1.39 -1.75
N HIS A 68 12.18 -2.56 -2.39
CA HIS A 68 12.68 -2.78 -3.76
C HIS A 68 11.55 -2.82 -4.81
N LEU A 69 10.32 -3.08 -4.35
CA LEU A 69 9.12 -3.17 -5.18
C LEU A 69 7.96 -2.55 -4.41
N VAL A 70 7.23 -1.63 -5.04
CA VAL A 70 6.03 -1.01 -4.48
C VAL A 70 4.86 -1.31 -5.41
N LEU A 71 3.86 -2.02 -4.91
CA LEU A 71 2.65 -2.34 -5.68
C LEU A 71 1.51 -1.43 -5.24
N VAL A 72 0.91 -0.68 -6.17
CA VAL A 72 -0.14 0.31 -5.86
C VAL A 72 -1.49 -0.10 -6.43
N PRO A 73 -2.19 -1.08 -5.82
CA PRO A 73 -3.59 -1.38 -6.16
C PRO A 73 -4.57 -0.35 -5.55
N ALA A 74 -4.06 0.68 -4.85
CA ALA A 74 -4.86 1.69 -4.20
C ALA A 74 -5.62 2.54 -5.23
N GLY A 75 -6.89 2.82 -4.92
CA GLY A 75 -7.76 3.58 -5.78
C GLY A 75 -9.20 3.45 -5.31
N LEU A 76 -10.04 4.39 -5.74
CA LEU A 76 -11.47 4.29 -5.47
C LEU A 76 -12.15 3.49 -6.60
N PRO A 77 -13.09 2.59 -6.26
CA PRO A 77 -13.97 2.02 -7.26
C PRO A 77 -14.91 3.10 -7.80
N ARG A 78 -15.36 2.93 -9.05
CA ARG A 78 -16.34 3.84 -9.65
C ARG A 78 -17.63 3.82 -8.83
N LYS A 79 -18.08 5.00 -8.40
CA LYS A 79 -19.38 5.17 -7.71
C LYS A 79 -20.49 5.55 -8.70
N PRO A 80 -21.76 5.21 -8.41
CA PRO A 80 -22.89 5.72 -9.19
C PRO A 80 -22.85 7.25 -9.30
N GLY A 81 -23.11 7.78 -10.49
CA GLY A 81 -23.04 9.23 -10.77
C GLY A 81 -21.64 9.80 -11.01
N MET A 82 -20.57 9.02 -10.82
CA MET A 82 -19.20 9.48 -11.08
C MET A 82 -18.84 9.37 -12.58
N THR A 83 -18.33 10.46 -13.15
CA THR A 83 -17.82 10.44 -14.53
C THR A 83 -16.48 9.72 -14.61
N ARG A 84 -16.07 9.34 -15.83
CA ARG A 84 -14.74 8.78 -16.07
C ARG A 84 -13.63 9.78 -15.69
N SER A 85 -13.85 11.07 -15.95
CA SER A 85 -12.89 12.13 -15.65
C SER A 85 -12.71 12.31 -14.14
N ASP A 86 -13.80 12.30 -13.38
CA ASP A 86 -13.73 12.42 -11.92
C ASP A 86 -12.96 11.24 -11.32
N LEU A 87 -13.25 10.01 -11.78
CA LEU A 87 -12.58 8.81 -11.32
C LEU A 87 -11.08 8.85 -11.62
N LEU A 88 -10.72 9.27 -12.84
CA LEU A 88 -9.34 9.44 -13.24
C LEU A 88 -8.64 10.50 -12.39
N GLY A 89 -9.29 11.64 -12.14
CA GLY A 89 -8.73 12.72 -11.32
C GLY A 89 -8.43 12.28 -9.89
N VAL A 90 -9.35 11.55 -9.25
CA VAL A 90 -9.13 11.03 -7.89
C VAL A 90 -7.99 10.03 -7.85
N ASN A 91 -8.00 9.02 -8.73
CA ASN A 91 -6.96 7.99 -8.74
C ASN A 91 -5.59 8.54 -9.17
N ALA A 92 -5.55 9.54 -10.05
CA ALA A 92 -4.32 10.25 -10.41
C ALA A 92 -3.73 11.00 -9.21
N GLY A 93 -4.57 11.63 -8.38
CA GLY A 93 -4.14 12.26 -7.13
C GLY A 93 -3.53 11.26 -6.15
N ILE A 94 -4.18 10.10 -5.98
CA ILE A 94 -3.66 9.00 -5.13
C ILE A 94 -2.31 8.53 -5.67
N ALA A 95 -2.22 8.21 -6.96
CA ALA A 95 -0.99 7.75 -7.60
C ALA A 95 0.15 8.77 -7.44
N LYS A 96 -0.12 10.06 -7.69
CA LYS A 96 0.86 11.14 -7.50
C LYS A 96 1.41 11.17 -6.08
N ASN A 97 0.55 11.11 -5.06
CA ASN A 97 0.99 11.18 -3.67
C ASN A 97 1.87 9.99 -3.26
N ILE A 98 1.58 8.80 -3.79
CA ILE A 98 2.41 7.60 -3.56
C ILE A 98 3.75 7.72 -4.30
N VAL A 99 3.76 8.17 -5.56
CA VAL A 99 4.99 8.41 -6.33
C VAL A 99 5.91 9.41 -5.62
N GLU A 100 5.36 10.52 -5.08
CA GLU A 100 6.13 11.49 -4.29
C GLU A 100 6.76 10.86 -3.04
N ALA A 101 6.06 9.95 -2.36
CA ALA A 101 6.59 9.24 -1.20
C ALA A 101 7.69 8.25 -1.59
N CYS A 102 7.50 7.48 -2.66
CA CYS A 102 8.50 6.56 -3.19
C CYS A 102 9.78 7.30 -3.59
N ALA A 103 9.66 8.42 -4.31
CA ALA A 103 10.81 9.24 -4.70
C ALA A 103 11.62 9.75 -3.49
N LYS A 104 10.96 9.96 -2.34
CA LYS A 104 11.61 10.43 -1.10
C LYS A 104 12.24 9.29 -0.29
N PHE A 105 11.57 8.15 -0.16
CA PHE A 105 11.94 7.11 0.82
C PHE A 105 12.50 5.83 0.21
N CYS A 106 12.19 5.53 -1.05
CA CYS A 106 12.69 4.37 -1.79
C CYS A 106 12.87 4.68 -3.29
N PRO A 107 13.75 5.63 -3.66
CA PRO A 107 13.88 6.11 -5.04
C PRO A 107 14.32 5.02 -6.02
N ASP A 108 14.98 3.97 -5.54
CA ASP A 108 15.47 2.85 -6.35
C ASP A 108 14.44 1.71 -6.48
N ALA A 109 13.27 1.83 -5.84
CA ALA A 109 12.23 0.81 -5.94
C ALA A 109 11.61 0.77 -7.35
N ILE A 110 11.29 -0.44 -7.81
CA ILE A 110 10.38 -0.62 -8.95
C ILE A 110 8.96 -0.29 -8.48
N LEU A 111 8.26 0.54 -9.25
CA LEU A 111 6.88 0.95 -9.01
C LEU A 111 5.96 0.46 -10.13
#